data_AF-A0A9W6IP78-F1
#
_entry.id   AF-A0A9W6IP78-F1
#
_cell.length_a   1.000
_cell.length_b   1.000
_cell.length_c   1.000
_cell.angle_alpha   90.00
_cell.angle_beta   90.00
_cell.angle_gamma   90.00
#
_symmetry.space_group_name_H-M   'P 1'
#
loop_
_entity.id
_entity.type
_entity.pdbx_description
1 polymer ?
#
loop_
_entity_poly.entity_id
_entity_poly.type
_entity_poly.pdbx_seq_one_letter_code
_entity_poly.pdbx_strand_id
1 'polypeptide(L)'
;MDLSHPFAIAGITGLVAAAAFLIRWVAARRRLMEDARIEYAERCESKPATVRGVDAAAFERLYVAAYEPRWALYAAGTLVLAIAITPLAALGLVALWPVIVMGLDGGPWYDEGYYPWMFYMFFGFCLIWAACGALMARIHHARSPEGFVPALARARGEPFDDIVIPRKRPKWAVRAVPDPKNPGQRDTGTEPANETN
;
A
#
# COMPACT_ATOMS: atom_id res chain seq x y z
N MET A 1 -26.71 21.36 7.31
CA MET A 1 -25.97 21.41 6.02
C MET A 1 -26.96 20.95 4.97
N ASP A 2 -27.25 21.76 3.96
CA ASP A 2 -28.12 21.36 2.87
C ASP A 2 -27.49 20.18 2.11
N LEU A 3 -28.24 19.09 1.94
CA LEU A 3 -27.80 17.88 1.23
C LEU A 3 -27.58 18.13 -0.27
N SER A 4 -28.11 19.23 -0.80
CA SER A 4 -27.84 19.67 -2.17
C SER A 4 -26.46 20.31 -2.35
N HIS A 5 -25.77 20.66 -1.25
CA HIS A 5 -24.50 21.36 -1.32
C HIS A 5 -23.40 20.46 -1.92
N PRO A 6 -22.61 20.92 -2.91
CA PRO A 6 -21.63 20.07 -3.61
C PRO A 6 -20.64 19.36 -2.70
N PHE A 7 -20.17 20.03 -1.63
CA PHE A 7 -19.28 19.40 -0.65
C PHE A 7 -19.97 18.33 0.20
N ALA A 8 -21.27 18.48 0.49
CA ALA A 8 -22.03 17.46 1.21
C ALA A 8 -22.20 16.22 0.34
N ILE A 9 -22.56 16.41 -0.94
CA ILE A 9 -22.66 15.33 -1.93
C ILE A 9 -21.31 14.61 -2.07
N ALA A 10 -20.23 15.35 -2.33
CA ALA A 10 -18.89 14.79 -2.48
C ALA A 10 -18.43 14.03 -1.21
N GLY A 11 -18.70 14.59 -0.03
CA GLY A 11 -18.41 13.94 1.25
C GLY A 11 -19.17 12.63 1.42
N ILE A 12 -20.49 12.61 1.16
CA ILE A 12 -21.30 11.41 1.24
C ILE A 12 -20.84 10.35 0.23
N THR A 13 -20.63 10.73 -1.03
CA THR A 13 -20.12 9.81 -2.06
C THR A 13 -18.77 9.23 -1.66
N GLY A 14 -17.86 10.06 -1.13
CA GLY A 14 -16.57 9.61 -0.64
C GLY A 14 -16.67 8.64 0.55
N LEU A 15 -17.59 8.88 1.49
CA LEU A 15 -17.86 7.97 2.61
C LEU A 15 -18.45 6.63 2.13
N VAL A 16 -19.37 6.65 1.18
CA VAL A 16 -19.93 5.42 0.57
C VAL A 16 -18.84 4.63 -0.14
N ALA A 17 -17.98 5.29 -0.91
CA ALA A 17 -16.84 4.65 -1.56
C ALA A 17 -15.84 4.07 -0.54
N ALA A 18 -15.53 4.81 0.53
CA ALA A 18 -14.67 4.34 1.61
C ALA A 18 -15.26 3.09 2.31
N ALA A 19 -16.56 3.11 2.59
CA ALA A 19 -17.27 1.97 3.14
C ALA A 19 -17.22 0.75 2.21
N ALA A 20 -17.42 0.93 0.90
CA ALA A 20 -17.32 -0.15 -0.08
C ALA A 20 -15.92 -0.79 -0.11
N PHE A 21 -14.86 0.01 -0.10
CA PHE A 21 -13.49 -0.50 -0.01
C PHE A 21 -13.21 -1.23 1.31
N LEU A 22 -13.69 -0.70 2.43
CA LEU A 22 -13.54 -1.34 3.72
C LEU A 22 -14.29 -2.68 3.78
N ILE A 23 -15.54 -2.72 3.31
CA ILE A 23 -16.34 -3.95 3.21
C ILE A 23 -15.62 -4.98 2.35
N ARG A 24 -15.08 -4.57 1.19
CA ARG A 24 -14.28 -5.44 0.32
C ARG A 24 -13.06 -6.01 1.06
N TRP A 25 -12.32 -5.18 1.79
CA TRP A 25 -11.16 -5.63 2.56
C TRP A 25 -11.56 -6.63 3.66
N VAL A 26 -12.62 -6.32 4.44
CA VAL A 26 -13.13 -7.22 5.49
C VAL A 26 -13.60 -8.55 4.90
N ALA A 27 -14.35 -8.53 3.80
CA ALA A 27 -14.84 -9.74 3.16
C ALA A 27 -13.70 -10.60 2.61
N ALA A 28 -12.72 -10.00 1.95
CA ALA A 28 -11.54 -10.71 1.47
C ALA A 28 -10.71 -11.31 2.60
N ARG A 29 -10.52 -10.55 3.70
CA ARG A 29 -9.80 -11.02 4.88
C ARG A 29 -10.48 -12.23 5.52
N ARG A 30 -11.81 -12.23 5.64
CA ARG A 30 -12.57 -13.38 6.17
C ARG A 30 -12.39 -14.63 5.32
N ARG A 31 -12.49 -14.50 3.99
CA ARG A 31 -12.25 -15.62 3.07
C ARG A 31 -10.82 -16.17 3.18
N LEU A 32 -9.83 -15.28 3.25
CA LEU A 32 -8.43 -15.70 3.42
C LEU A 32 -8.17 -16.43 4.75
N MET A 33 -8.91 -16.12 5.81
CA MET A 33 -8.83 -16.87 7.07
C MET A 33 -9.37 -18.29 6.91
N GLU A 34 -10.47 -18.46 6.15
CA GLU A 34 -11.03 -19.79 5.83
C GLU A 34 -10.06 -20.58 4.94
N ASP A 35 -9.55 -19.97 3.88
CA ASP A 35 -8.57 -20.58 2.96
C ASP A 35 -7.31 -21.02 3.72
N ALA A 36 -6.81 -20.20 4.65
CA ALA A 36 -5.63 -20.53 5.44
C ALA A 36 -5.84 -21.77 6.33
N ARG A 37 -7.05 -21.94 6.88
CA ARG A 37 -7.38 -23.11 7.73
C ARG A 37 -7.45 -24.38 6.91
N ILE A 38 -8.07 -24.30 5.74
CA ILE A 38 -8.15 -25.42 4.79
C ILE A 38 -6.73 -25.80 4.35
N GLU A 39 -5.92 -24.84 3.92
CA GLU A 39 -4.56 -25.11 3.47
C GLU A 39 -3.65 -25.64 4.60
N TYR A 40 -3.84 -25.17 5.83
CA TYR A 40 -3.10 -25.72 6.97
C TYR A 40 -3.47 -27.19 7.25
N ALA A 41 -4.77 -27.54 7.19
CA ALA A 41 -5.22 -28.91 7.35
C ALA A 41 -4.67 -29.82 6.24
N GLU A 42 -4.76 -29.38 4.98
CA GLU A 42 -4.20 -30.11 3.83
C GLU A 42 -2.69 -30.30 3.95
N ARG A 43 -1.96 -29.30 4.44
CA ARG A 43 -0.50 -29.40 4.65
C ARG A 43 -0.13 -30.32 5.80
N CYS A 44 -0.95 -30.41 6.85
CA CYS A 44 -0.75 -31.38 7.92
C CYS A 44 -0.82 -32.82 7.39
N GLU A 45 -1.72 -33.09 6.44
CA GLU A 45 -1.93 -34.42 5.86
C GLU A 45 -0.93 -34.75 4.74
N SER A 46 -0.77 -33.84 3.77
CA SER A 46 -0.03 -34.12 2.53
C SER A 46 1.44 -33.72 2.58
N LYS A 47 1.79 -32.68 3.36
CA LYS A 47 3.12 -32.05 3.36
C LYS A 47 3.53 -31.57 4.76
N PRO A 48 3.56 -32.45 5.79
CA PRO A 48 3.74 -32.05 7.18
C PRO A 48 5.06 -31.31 7.45
N ALA A 49 6.11 -31.58 6.64
CA ALA A 49 7.38 -30.86 6.72
C ALA A 49 7.24 -29.34 6.46
N THR A 50 6.22 -28.91 5.71
CA THR A 50 6.00 -27.49 5.36
C THR A 50 5.43 -26.65 6.49
N VAL A 51 4.84 -27.27 7.50
CA VAL A 51 4.19 -26.61 8.66
C VAL A 51 4.81 -27.02 9.99
N ARG A 52 5.89 -27.82 9.96
CA ARG A 52 6.57 -28.33 11.16
C ARG A 52 6.99 -27.19 12.09
N GLY A 53 6.52 -27.22 13.34
CA GLY A 53 6.86 -26.22 14.36
C GLY A 53 6.05 -24.93 14.28
N VAL A 54 5.09 -24.82 13.36
CA VAL A 54 4.18 -23.68 13.22
C VAL A 54 2.79 -24.13 13.62
N ASP A 55 2.15 -23.41 14.55
CA ASP A 55 0.77 -23.68 14.93
C ASP A 55 -0.22 -23.12 13.90
N ALA A 56 -1.46 -23.60 13.93
CA ALA A 56 -2.52 -23.17 13.02
C ALA A 56 -2.74 -21.64 13.08
N ALA A 57 -2.63 -21.05 14.28
CA ALA A 57 -2.82 -19.62 14.49
C ALA A 57 -1.71 -18.78 13.86
N ALA A 58 -0.44 -19.19 13.96
CA ALA A 58 0.67 -18.52 13.29
C ALA A 58 0.58 -18.68 11.78
N PHE A 59 0.23 -19.86 11.28
CA PHE A 59 0.04 -20.08 9.86
C PHE A 59 -1.05 -19.15 9.28
N GLU A 60 -2.23 -19.09 9.93
CA GLU A 60 -3.33 -18.22 9.52
C GLU A 60 -2.91 -16.75 9.49
N ARG A 61 -2.22 -16.26 10.54
CA ARG A 61 -1.72 -14.87 10.57
C ARG A 61 -0.75 -14.56 9.43
N LEU A 62 0.21 -15.45 9.17
CA LEU A 62 1.21 -15.28 8.13
C LEU A 62 0.58 -15.31 6.73
N TYR A 63 -0.35 -16.24 6.52
CA TYR A 63 -1.08 -16.39 5.26
C TYR A 63 -1.90 -15.13 4.94
N VAL A 64 -2.72 -14.70 5.90
CA VAL A 64 -3.57 -13.52 5.71
C VAL A 64 -2.71 -12.26 5.52
N ALA A 65 -1.63 -12.08 6.29
CA ALA A 65 -0.75 -10.93 6.14
C ALA A 65 -0.11 -10.85 4.75
N ALA A 66 0.28 -12.00 4.19
CA ALA A 66 0.91 -12.05 2.87
C ALA A 66 -0.07 -11.73 1.73
N TYR A 67 -1.31 -12.24 1.81
CA TYR A 67 -2.25 -12.22 0.69
C TYR A 67 -3.39 -11.21 0.79
N GLU A 68 -3.57 -10.53 1.93
CA GLU A 68 -4.68 -9.59 2.06
C GLU A 68 -4.61 -8.40 1.07
N PRO A 69 -5.73 -7.97 0.47
CA PRO A 69 -5.79 -6.84 -0.45
C PRO A 69 -5.73 -5.51 0.32
N ARG A 70 -4.59 -5.25 0.96
CA ARG A 70 -4.36 -4.09 1.83
C ARG A 70 -4.62 -2.75 1.15
N TRP A 71 -4.44 -2.66 -0.17
CA TRP A 71 -4.69 -1.44 -0.94
C TRP A 71 -6.09 -0.87 -0.69
N ALA A 72 -7.10 -1.73 -0.50
CA ALA A 72 -8.48 -1.31 -0.27
C ALA A 72 -8.63 -0.60 1.09
N LEU A 73 -7.92 -1.07 2.12
CA LEU A 73 -7.87 -0.41 3.42
C LEU A 73 -7.24 0.99 3.32
N TYR A 74 -6.12 1.12 2.60
CA TYR A 74 -5.45 2.41 2.44
C TYR A 74 -6.22 3.37 1.52
N ALA A 75 -6.94 2.86 0.52
CA ALA A 75 -7.85 3.65 -0.31
C ALA A 75 -9.01 4.22 0.52
N ALA A 76 -9.65 3.39 1.36
CA ALA A 76 -10.67 3.84 2.30
C ALA A 76 -10.10 4.88 3.28
N GLY A 77 -8.90 4.62 3.83
CA GLY A 77 -8.21 5.56 4.73
C GLY A 77 -7.91 6.91 4.06
N THR A 78 -7.54 6.90 2.78
CA THR A 78 -7.28 8.13 2.00
C THR A 78 -8.55 8.96 1.87
N LEU A 79 -9.67 8.35 1.52
CA LEU A 79 -10.95 9.03 1.35
C LEU A 79 -11.44 9.63 2.67
N VAL A 80 -11.40 8.85 3.75
CA VAL A 80 -11.78 9.33 5.09
C VAL A 80 -10.90 10.49 5.53
N LEU A 81 -9.58 10.39 5.34
CA LEU A 81 -8.64 11.44 5.69
C LEU A 81 -8.89 12.72 4.87
N ALA A 82 -9.09 12.59 3.55
CA ALA A 82 -9.36 13.72 2.68
C ALA A 82 -10.64 14.47 3.09
N ILE A 83 -11.70 13.75 3.45
CA ILE A 83 -12.95 14.34 3.95
C ILE A 83 -12.70 15.03 5.30
N ALA A 84 -12.05 14.34 6.24
CA ALA A 84 -11.80 14.86 7.58
C ALA A 84 -10.91 16.12 7.58
N ILE A 85 -9.92 16.19 6.68
CA ILE A 85 -9.02 17.34 6.59
C ILE A 85 -9.63 18.52 5.83
N THR A 86 -10.67 18.31 5.02
CA THR A 86 -11.23 19.35 4.13
C THR A 86 -11.64 20.65 4.86
N PRO A 87 -12.29 20.64 6.04
CA PRO A 87 -12.59 21.86 6.78
C PRO A 87 -11.32 22.63 7.21
N LEU A 88 -10.32 21.90 7.72
CA LEU A 88 -9.04 22.50 8.13
C LEU A 88 -8.24 23.02 6.93
N ALA A 89 -8.30 22.29 5.82
CA ALA A 89 -7.72 22.71 4.54
C ALA A 89 -8.35 24.01 4.05
N ALA A 90 -9.68 24.13 4.11
CA ALA A 90 -10.39 25.35 3.72
C ALA A 90 -9.94 26.55 4.56
N LEU A 91 -9.91 26.40 5.88
CA LEU A 91 -9.46 27.44 6.81
C LEU A 91 -7.99 27.83 6.55
N GLY A 92 -7.11 26.85 6.36
CA GLY A 92 -5.70 27.08 6.08
C GLY A 92 -5.48 27.80 4.75
N LEU A 93 -6.20 27.41 3.69
CA LEU A 93 -6.09 28.04 2.38
C LEU A 93 -6.59 29.48 2.41
N VAL A 94 -7.74 29.75 3.04
CA VAL A 94 -8.27 31.11 3.22
C VAL A 94 -7.29 31.97 4.03
N ALA A 95 -6.76 31.46 5.13
CA ALA A 95 -5.81 32.20 5.97
C ALA A 95 -4.47 32.47 5.26
N LEU A 96 -4.04 31.59 4.35
CA LEU A 96 -2.79 31.72 3.62
C LEU A 96 -2.91 32.68 2.42
N TRP A 97 -4.12 32.87 1.86
CA TRP A 97 -4.32 33.69 0.67
C TRP A 97 -3.77 35.13 0.80
N PRO A 98 -4.07 35.90 1.87
CA PRO A 98 -3.52 37.26 2.04
C PRO A 98 -2.00 37.31 2.04
N VAL A 99 -1.33 36.25 2.51
CA VAL A 99 0.14 36.14 2.52
C VAL A 99 0.67 35.92 1.11
N ILE A 100 -0.02 35.10 0.30
CA ILE A 100 0.38 34.81 -1.08
C ILE A 100 0.27 36.05 -1.96
N VAL A 101 -0.78 36.85 -1.79
CA VAL A 101 -0.99 38.07 -2.58
C VAL A 101 -0.29 39.29 -1.98
N MET A 102 0.41 39.13 -0.86
CA MET A 102 1.14 40.21 -0.21
C MET A 102 2.24 40.73 -1.13
N GLY A 103 2.15 42.00 -1.52
CA GLY A 103 3.10 42.64 -2.42
C GLY A 103 2.79 42.49 -3.91
N LEU A 104 1.68 41.83 -4.28
CA LEU A 104 1.06 42.07 -5.58
C LEU A 104 0.35 43.42 -5.52
N ASP A 105 0.50 44.26 -6.55
CA ASP A 105 -0.32 45.48 -6.73
C ASP A 105 -1.76 45.04 -7.06
N GLY A 106 -2.43 44.57 -6.02
CA GLY A 106 -3.66 43.81 -6.08
C GLY A 106 -4.85 44.75 -6.18
N GLY A 107 -5.25 45.04 -7.42
CA GLY A 107 -6.62 45.53 -7.65
C GLY A 107 -7.66 44.52 -7.14
N PRO A 108 -8.96 44.85 -7.18
CA PRO A 108 -10.05 44.04 -6.62
C PRO A 108 -10.13 42.59 -7.13
N TRP A 109 -9.42 42.27 -8.21
CA TRP A 109 -9.34 40.96 -8.84
C TRP A 109 -8.75 39.86 -7.95
N TYR A 110 -8.05 40.20 -6.87
CA TYR A 110 -7.49 39.26 -5.90
C TYR A 110 -8.38 39.05 -4.68
N ASP A 111 -9.52 39.73 -4.61
CA ASP A 111 -10.47 39.56 -3.51
C ASP A 111 -11.09 38.15 -3.54
N GLU A 112 -11.62 37.74 -2.39
CA GLU A 112 -12.30 36.45 -2.27
C GLU A 112 -13.49 36.36 -3.24
N GLY A 113 -13.62 35.21 -3.90
CA GLY A 113 -14.67 34.98 -4.90
C GLY A 113 -14.32 35.37 -6.34
N TYR A 114 -13.21 36.07 -6.58
CA TYR A 114 -12.71 36.30 -7.94
C TYR A 114 -11.90 35.10 -8.47
N TYR A 115 -11.69 35.07 -9.78
CA TYR A 115 -11.04 33.94 -10.48
C TYR A 115 -9.68 33.51 -9.90
N PRO A 116 -8.73 34.41 -9.57
CA PRO A 116 -7.46 34.00 -8.97
C PRO A 116 -7.64 33.26 -7.64
N TRP A 117 -8.52 33.77 -6.77
CA TRP A 117 -8.85 33.13 -5.51
C TRP A 117 -9.52 31.77 -5.71
N MET A 118 -10.50 31.67 -6.63
CA MET A 118 -11.16 30.40 -6.94
C MET A 118 -10.18 29.35 -7.48
N PHE A 119 -9.26 29.75 -8.35
CA PHE A 119 -8.23 28.88 -8.90
C PHE A 119 -7.28 28.40 -7.81
N TYR A 120 -6.80 29.31 -6.97
CA TYR A 120 -5.96 28.99 -5.82
C TYR A 120 -6.65 28.00 -4.87
N MET A 121 -7.91 28.26 -4.49
CA MET A 121 -8.66 27.36 -3.61
C MET A 121 -8.81 25.97 -4.24
N PHE A 122 -9.19 25.88 -5.52
CA PHE A 122 -9.35 24.61 -6.22
C PHE A 122 -8.05 23.79 -6.24
N PHE A 123 -6.95 24.37 -6.71
CA PHE A 123 -5.67 23.65 -6.79
C PHE A 123 -5.07 23.39 -5.41
N GLY A 124 -5.31 24.27 -4.44
CA GLY A 124 -4.95 24.06 -3.04
C GLY A 124 -5.63 22.81 -2.47
N PHE A 125 -6.93 22.64 -2.70
CA PHE A 125 -7.64 21.41 -2.32
C PHE A 125 -7.08 20.18 -3.05
N CYS A 126 -6.87 20.26 -4.37
CA CYS A 126 -6.28 19.16 -5.14
C CYS A 126 -4.92 18.74 -4.57
N LEU A 127 -4.06 19.70 -4.22
CA LEU A 127 -2.75 19.43 -3.63
C LEU A 127 -2.89 18.72 -2.27
N ILE A 128 -3.77 19.19 -1.40
CA ILE A 128 -3.97 18.61 -0.06
C ILE A 128 -4.54 17.19 -0.16
N TRP A 129 -5.51 16.95 -1.04
CA TRP A 129 -6.05 15.61 -1.26
C TRP A 129 -5.01 14.67 -1.88
N ALA A 130 -4.20 15.15 -2.83
CA ALA A 130 -3.08 14.39 -3.36
C ALA A 130 -2.05 14.05 -2.28
N ALA A 131 -1.77 14.97 -1.35
CA ALA A 131 -0.89 14.73 -0.21
C ALA A 131 -1.44 13.65 0.73
N CYS A 132 -2.75 13.61 0.96
CA CYS A 132 -3.39 12.53 1.72
C CYS A 132 -3.16 11.16 1.05
N GLY A 133 -3.34 11.09 -0.28
CA GLY A 133 -3.07 9.88 -1.06
C GLY A 133 -1.59 9.48 -1.02
N ALA A 134 -0.67 10.44 -1.17
CA ALA A 134 0.77 10.20 -1.09
C ALA A 134 1.19 9.68 0.30
N LEU A 135 0.62 10.25 1.37
CA LEU A 135 0.86 9.78 2.74
C LEU A 135 0.39 8.33 2.92
N MET A 136 -0.83 8.01 2.50
CA MET A 136 -1.37 6.65 2.61
C MET A 136 -0.60 5.65 1.74
N ALA A 137 -0.21 6.05 0.52
CA ALA A 137 0.65 5.24 -0.34
C ALA A 137 2.03 4.99 0.30
N ARG A 138 2.63 6.01 0.92
CA ARG A 138 3.89 5.86 1.66
C ARG A 138 3.75 4.87 2.82
N ILE A 139 2.68 4.97 3.61
CA ILE A 139 2.42 4.03 4.72
C ILE A 139 2.20 2.61 4.18
N HIS A 140 1.42 2.47 3.11
CA HIS A 140 1.18 1.19 2.44
C HIS A 140 2.49 0.51 2.01
N HIS A 141 3.38 1.26 1.36
CA HIS A 141 4.66 0.73 0.91
C HIS A 141 5.63 0.46 2.07
N ALA A 142 5.67 1.33 3.08
CA ALA A 142 6.52 1.15 4.26
C ALA A 142 6.09 -0.05 5.11
N ARG A 143 4.80 -0.39 5.13
CA ARG A 143 4.22 -1.55 5.83
C ARG A 143 4.01 -2.75 4.90
N SER A 144 4.81 -2.88 3.84
CA SER A 144 4.74 -4.05 2.98
C SER A 144 5.14 -5.29 3.79
N PRO A 145 4.22 -6.23 4.02
CA PRO A 145 4.53 -7.46 4.71
C PRO A 145 5.43 -8.30 3.84
N GLU A 146 6.18 -9.16 4.52
CA GLU A 146 6.99 -10.16 3.86
C GLU A 146 6.11 -11.16 3.09
N GLY A 147 6.68 -11.74 2.03
CA GLY A 147 6.02 -12.82 1.29
C GLY A 147 5.77 -14.06 2.17
N PHE A 148 4.73 -14.82 1.86
CA PHE A 148 4.31 -15.95 2.67
C PHE A 148 5.41 -17.00 2.90
N VAL A 149 6.12 -17.41 1.85
CA VAL A 149 7.17 -18.45 1.91
C VAL A 149 8.31 -18.09 2.87
N PRO A 150 9.00 -16.92 2.73
CA PRO A 150 10.04 -16.55 3.67
C PRO A 150 9.51 -16.32 5.10
N ALA A 151 8.28 -15.81 5.25
CA ALA A 151 7.69 -15.62 6.57
C ALA A 151 7.37 -16.96 7.27
N LEU A 152 6.90 -17.96 6.51
CA LEU A 152 6.65 -19.32 7.01
C LEU A 152 7.96 -20.03 7.36
N ALA A 153 8.99 -19.90 6.51
CA ALA A 153 10.31 -20.44 6.79
C ALA A 153 10.94 -19.84 8.05
N ARG A 154 10.79 -18.52 8.27
CA ARG A 154 11.16 -17.86 9.55
C ARG A 154 10.46 -18.53 10.73
N ALA A 155 9.14 -18.72 10.63
CA ALA A 155 8.34 -19.27 11.71
C ALA A 155 8.73 -20.72 12.05
N ARG A 156 9.28 -21.47 11.10
CA ARG A 156 9.84 -22.81 11.30
C ARG A 156 11.25 -22.82 11.90
N GLY A 157 11.91 -21.66 12.00
CA GLY A 157 13.30 -21.56 12.46
C GLY A 157 14.34 -21.97 11.40
N GLU A 158 14.00 -21.90 10.11
CA GLU A 158 14.96 -22.18 9.04
C GLU A 158 15.97 -21.01 8.90
N PRO A 159 17.27 -21.29 8.71
CA PRO A 159 18.30 -20.26 8.57
C PRO A 159 18.06 -19.40 7.31
N PHE A 160 18.16 -18.07 7.48
CA PHE A 160 17.86 -17.08 6.44
C PHE A 160 18.77 -17.12 5.21
N ASP A 161 19.98 -17.65 5.35
CA ASP A 161 20.98 -17.67 4.27
C ASP A 161 20.54 -18.52 3.06
N ASP A 162 19.61 -19.48 3.27
CA ASP A 162 19.12 -20.37 2.21
C ASP A 162 17.86 -19.85 1.50
N ILE A 163 17.18 -18.85 2.05
CA ILE A 163 15.97 -18.29 1.45
C ILE A 163 16.38 -17.12 0.57
N VAL A 164 16.87 -17.43 -0.63
CA VAL A 164 17.07 -16.43 -1.68
C VAL A 164 15.72 -15.77 -1.94
N ILE A 165 15.44 -14.63 -1.30
CA ILE A 165 14.33 -13.77 -1.70
C ILE A 165 14.77 -13.23 -3.06
N PRO A 166 14.20 -13.71 -4.19
CA PRO A 166 14.62 -13.21 -5.48
C PRO A 166 14.12 -11.77 -5.55
N ARG A 167 14.98 -10.80 -5.22
CA ARG A 167 14.73 -9.42 -5.60
C ARG A 167 14.80 -9.42 -7.12
N LYS A 168 13.65 -9.56 -7.77
CA LYS A 168 13.57 -9.49 -9.23
C LYS A 168 14.18 -8.16 -9.62
N ARG A 169 15.38 -8.22 -10.21
CA ARG A 169 16.13 -7.04 -10.59
C ARG A 169 15.23 -6.19 -11.50
N PRO A 170 15.05 -4.89 -11.22
CA PRO A 170 14.30 -4.04 -12.12
C PRO A 170 14.93 -4.11 -13.50
N LYS A 171 14.12 -4.23 -14.56
CA LYS A 171 14.63 -4.38 -15.95
C LYS A 171 15.56 -3.24 -16.39
N TRP A 172 15.50 -2.09 -15.73
CA TRP A 172 16.36 -0.93 -15.99
C TRP A 172 17.69 -0.95 -15.23
N ALA A 173 17.82 -1.78 -14.19
CA ALA A 173 19.01 -1.82 -13.33
C ALA A 173 20.10 -2.77 -13.85
N VAL A 174 20.04 -3.22 -15.12
CA VAL A 174 20.85 -4.29 -15.72
C VAL A 174 22.37 -4.01 -15.68
N ARG A 175 22.80 -2.75 -15.54
CA ARG A 175 24.20 -2.33 -15.65
C ARG A 175 24.99 -2.19 -14.34
N ALA A 176 24.39 -2.38 -13.16
CA ALA A 176 25.20 -2.38 -11.94
C ALA A 176 26.11 -3.63 -11.92
N VAL A 177 27.40 -3.41 -11.67
CA VAL A 177 28.46 -4.43 -11.61
C VAL A 177 28.02 -5.56 -10.66
N PRO A 178 28.27 -6.84 -10.99
CA PRO A 178 28.02 -7.94 -10.06
C PRO A 178 28.84 -7.74 -8.79
N ASP A 179 28.22 -7.94 -7.62
CA ASP A 179 28.93 -8.06 -6.36
C ASP A 179 29.98 -9.19 -6.52
N PRO A 180 31.25 -9.02 -6.13
CA PRO A 180 32.23 -10.08 -6.22
C PRO A 180 31.71 -11.33 -5.50
N LYS A 181 31.78 -12.48 -6.19
CA LYS A 181 31.32 -13.77 -5.67
C LYS A 181 31.85 -14.00 -4.25
N ASN A 182 30.94 -14.24 -3.32
CA ASN A 182 31.29 -14.64 -1.96
C ASN A 182 31.99 -16.01 -2.03
N PRO A 183 33.23 -16.19 -1.54
CA PRO A 183 34.03 -17.41 -1.73
C PRO A 183 33.49 -18.69 -1.05
N GLY A 184 32.25 -18.70 -0.58
CA GLY A 184 31.58 -19.86 0.04
C GLY A 184 30.48 -20.52 -0.80
N GLN A 185 30.11 -19.98 -1.96
CA GLN A 185 29.01 -20.54 -2.76
C GLN A 185 29.53 -21.70 -3.63
N ARG A 186 29.26 -22.95 -3.22
CA ARG A 186 29.58 -24.13 -4.03
C ARG A 186 28.71 -24.14 -5.29
N ASP A 187 29.37 -24.14 -6.44
CA ASP A 187 28.72 -24.36 -7.74
C ASP A 187 28.19 -25.80 -7.76
N THR A 188 26.88 -25.98 -7.56
CA THR A 188 26.20 -27.21 -7.96
C THR A 188 26.13 -27.21 -9.48
N GLY A 189 27.21 -27.69 -10.10
CA GLY A 189 27.35 -27.81 -11.54
C GLY A 189 26.27 -28.73 -12.11
N THR A 190 25.45 -28.18 -13.00
CA THR A 190 24.71 -28.98 -13.97
C THR A 190 25.71 -29.40 -15.05
N GLU A 191 26.03 -30.68 -15.06
CA GLU A 191 26.84 -31.34 -16.08
C GLU A 191 26.15 -31.17 -17.47
N PRO A 192 26.85 -30.70 -18.51
CA PRO A 192 26.30 -30.69 -19.86
C PRO A 192 26.45 -32.09 -20.46
N ALA A 193 25.34 -32.73 -20.78
CA ALA A 193 25.33 -33.91 -21.64
C ALA A 193 25.73 -33.50 -23.08
N ASN A 194 26.97 -33.80 -23.46
CA ASN A 194 27.36 -34.17 -24.83
C ASN A 194 26.54 -35.44 -25.22
N GLU A 195 26.13 -35.75 -26.44
CA GLU A 195 26.76 -35.56 -27.74
C GLU A 195 25.71 -35.80 -28.86
N THR A 196 25.86 -35.02 -29.93
CA THR A 196 25.59 -35.25 -31.37
C THR A 196 24.91 -36.54 -31.88
N ASN A 197 23.99 -36.33 -32.83
CA ASN A 197 23.98 -37.01 -34.14
C ASN A 197 24.40 -35.98 -35.19
#